data_AF-A0A8J6MUD6-F1
#
_entry.id   AF-A0A8J6MUD6-F1
#
_cell.length_a   1.000
_cell.length_b   1.000
_cell.length_c   1.000
_cell.angle_alpha   90.00
_cell.angle_beta   90.00
_cell.angle_gamma   90.00
#
_symmetry.space_group_name_H-M   'P 1'
#
loop_
_entity.id
_entity.type
_entity.pdbx_description
1 polymer ?
#
loop_
_entity_poly.entity_id
_entity_poly.type
_entity_poly.pdbx_seq_one_letter_code
_entity_poly.pdbx_strand_id
1 'polypeptide(L)'
;MKQLAPARVSRGMLLPEVRTFGDQLKPYVICSKHPSGAVSVALLPRVTVESGIIHTKAEVELQLEEIIDIPVGIFGQLDRLIIHFKQLITSPFEVWAQDLAKEEAINITDQISLESQSLIIPGGLVDELCGGSHLPGVVVKLILI
;
A
#
# COMPACT_ATOMS: atom_id res chain seq x y z
N MET A 1 -24.56 -4.02 -16.29
CA MET A 1 -24.08 -2.64 -16.52
C MET A 1 -22.55 -2.70 -16.60
N LYS A 2 -21.91 -2.15 -17.64
CA LYS A 2 -20.44 -2.26 -17.81
C LYS A 2 -19.74 -1.15 -17.01
N GLN A 3 -18.84 -1.50 -16.09
CA GLN A 3 -18.01 -0.51 -15.40
C GLN A 3 -16.90 -0.02 -16.34
N LEU A 4 -16.92 1.28 -16.68
CA LEU A 4 -16.00 1.90 -17.63
C LEU A 4 -14.94 2.79 -16.97
N ALA A 5 -15.00 2.97 -15.64
CA ALA A 5 -14.00 3.71 -14.91
C ALA A 5 -12.63 3.00 -15.01
N PRO A 6 -11.52 3.77 -15.09
CA PRO A 6 -10.19 3.17 -15.10
C PRO A 6 -9.99 2.35 -13.82
N ALA A 7 -9.48 1.12 -13.97
CA ALA A 7 -9.21 0.24 -12.84
C ALA A 7 -8.06 0.74 -11.95
N ARG A 8 -7.18 1.58 -12.51
CA ARG A 8 -6.01 2.13 -11.83
C ARG A 8 -5.85 3.60 -12.20
N VAL A 9 -5.53 4.46 -11.23
CA VAL A 9 -5.26 5.88 -11.45
C VAL A 9 -4.04 6.29 -10.61
N SER A 10 -3.12 7.05 -11.21
CA SER A 10 -1.99 7.64 -10.50
C SER A 10 -1.92 9.16 -10.71
N ARG A 11 -1.36 9.88 -9.73
CA ARG A 11 -1.05 11.32 -9.85
C ARG A 11 0.35 11.62 -9.33
N GLY A 12 1.20 12.23 -10.15
CA GLY A 12 2.57 12.60 -9.75
C GLY A 12 3.52 11.41 -9.53
N MET A 13 3.13 10.22 -10.00
CA MET A 13 3.93 8.99 -9.92
C MET A 13 3.52 8.00 -11.01
N LEU A 14 4.33 6.97 -11.21
CA LEU A 14 4.02 5.87 -12.14
C LEU A 14 2.75 5.12 -11.73
N LEU A 15 2.08 4.53 -12.72
CA LEU A 15 0.90 3.70 -12.50
C LEU A 15 1.31 2.44 -11.71
N PRO A 16 0.53 2.00 -10.70
CA PRO A 16 0.90 0.85 -9.88
C PRO A 16 0.66 -0.45 -10.65
N GLU A 17 1.48 -1.47 -10.44
CA GLU A 17 1.13 -2.83 -10.87
C GLU A 17 0.20 -3.49 -9.85
N VAL A 18 -0.81 -4.21 -10.35
CA VAL A 18 -1.87 -4.78 -9.50
C VAL A 18 -2.14 -6.21 -9.94
N ARG A 19 -1.90 -7.15 -9.03
CA ARG A 19 -2.13 -8.58 -9.24
C ARG A 19 -3.12 -9.12 -8.23
N THR A 20 -3.95 -10.05 -8.69
CA THR A 20 -4.92 -10.79 -7.88
C THR A 20 -4.73 -12.28 -8.14
N PHE A 21 -5.09 -13.10 -7.16
CA PHE A 21 -5.04 -14.55 -7.32
C PHE A 21 -6.28 -15.06 -8.06
N GLY A 22 -6.05 -15.87 -9.10
CA GLY A 22 -7.11 -16.45 -9.92
C GLY A 22 -7.92 -15.40 -10.70
N ASP A 23 -9.17 -15.74 -11.00
CA ASP A 23 -10.07 -14.91 -11.82
C ASP A 23 -10.83 -13.84 -11.01
N GLN A 24 -10.29 -13.44 -9.85
CA GLN A 24 -10.90 -12.41 -9.01
C GLN A 24 -10.88 -11.06 -9.69
N LEU A 25 -11.98 -10.30 -9.53
CA LEU A 25 -12.08 -8.96 -10.07
C LEU A 25 -11.10 -8.03 -9.34
N LYS A 26 -10.12 -7.50 -10.07
CA LYS A 26 -9.12 -6.56 -9.52
C LYS A 26 -9.81 -5.38 -8.83
N PRO A 27 -9.38 -4.93 -7.65
CA PRO A 27 -9.93 -3.73 -7.02
C PRO A 27 -9.68 -2.51 -7.90
N TYR A 28 -10.34 -1.39 -7.59
CA TYR A 28 -9.85 -0.11 -8.09
C TYR A 28 -8.65 0.31 -7.26
N VAL A 29 -7.57 0.77 -7.90
CA VAL A 29 -6.39 1.24 -7.19
C VAL A 29 -6.12 2.69 -7.55
N ILE A 30 -6.02 3.54 -6.54
CA ILE A 30 -5.59 4.92 -6.70
C ILE A 30 -4.28 5.13 -5.96
N CYS A 31 -3.34 5.84 -6.58
CA CYS A 31 -2.13 6.26 -5.90
C CYS A 31 -1.76 7.71 -6.25
N SER A 32 -1.03 8.37 -5.35
CA SER A 32 -0.52 9.70 -5.62
C SER A 32 0.72 10.03 -4.81
N LYS A 33 1.62 10.80 -5.43
CA LYS A 33 2.67 11.54 -4.74
C LYS A 33 2.17 12.96 -4.47
N HIS A 34 2.31 13.40 -3.22
CA HIS A 34 1.88 14.73 -2.76
C HIS A 34 3.04 15.74 -2.81
N PRO A 35 2.77 17.05 -2.80
CA PRO A 35 3.82 18.08 -2.82
C PRO A 35 4.81 17.98 -1.64
N SER A 36 4.39 17.40 -0.52
CA SER A 36 5.26 17.11 0.65
C SER A 36 6.20 15.93 0.44
N GLY A 37 6.14 15.25 -0.71
CA GLY A 37 6.85 13.99 -0.97
C GLY A 37 6.06 12.75 -0.55
N ALA A 38 5.12 12.88 0.39
CA ALA A 38 4.28 11.78 0.87
C ALA A 38 3.59 11.02 -0.27
N VAL A 39 3.49 9.70 -0.13
CA VAL A 39 2.81 8.83 -1.10
C VAL A 39 1.55 8.26 -0.45
N SER A 40 0.51 8.05 -1.22
CA SER A 40 -0.68 7.33 -0.77
C SER A 40 -1.09 6.30 -1.81
N VAL A 41 -1.55 5.14 -1.34
CA VAL A 41 -2.15 4.06 -2.15
C VAL A 41 -3.43 3.59 -1.48
N ALA A 42 -4.51 3.47 -2.27
CA ALA A 42 -5.79 2.97 -1.77
C ALA A 42 -6.37 1.92 -2.71
N LEU A 43 -6.83 0.81 -2.12
CA LEU A 43 -7.61 -0.22 -2.79
C LEU A 43 -9.08 0.00 -2.47
N LEU A 44 -9.87 0.34 -3.49
CA LEU A 44 -11.30 0.60 -3.38
C LEU A 44 -12.09 -0.62 -3.89
N PRO A 45 -13.24 -0.93 -3.27
CA PRO A 45 -14.02 -2.10 -3.61
C PRO A 45 -14.64 -1.98 -5.00
N ARG A 46 -15.01 -3.14 -5.55
CA ARG A 46 -15.87 -3.21 -6.73
C ARG A 46 -17.33 -3.27 -6.28
N VAL A 47 -18.21 -2.75 -7.14
CA VAL A 47 -19.65 -2.86 -6.96
C VAL A 47 -20.23 -3.55 -8.18
N THR A 48 -20.83 -4.72 -8.00
CA THR A 48 -21.53 -5.47 -9.04
C THR A 48 -23.00 -5.66 -8.69
N VAL A 49 -23.83 -5.95 -9.68
CA VAL A 49 -25.27 -6.18 -9.47
C VAL A 49 -25.48 -7.51 -8.74
N GLU A 50 -24.63 -8.50 -9.04
CA GLU A 50 -24.75 -9.88 -8.60
C GLU A 50 -24.22 -10.09 -7.18
N SER A 51 -23.14 -9.41 -6.79
CA SER A 51 -22.43 -9.67 -5.54
C SER A 51 -22.36 -8.46 -4.60
N GLY A 52 -22.91 -7.30 -5.00
CA GLY A 52 -22.84 -6.09 -4.21
C GLY A 52 -21.40 -5.55 -4.10
N ILE A 53 -20.96 -5.23 -2.88
CA ILE A 53 -19.62 -4.70 -2.61
C ILE A 53 -18.62 -5.85 -2.48
N ILE A 54 -17.59 -5.86 -3.33
CA ILE A 54 -16.54 -6.87 -3.35
C ILE A 54 -15.22 -6.22 -2.94
N HIS A 55 -14.65 -6.69 -1.83
CA HIS A 55 -13.31 -6.35 -1.39
C HIS A 55 -12.34 -7.44 -1.84
N THR A 56 -11.55 -7.15 -2.86
CA THR A 56 -10.55 -8.07 -3.40
C THR A 56 -9.18 -7.70 -2.85
N LYS A 57 -8.55 -8.60 -2.09
CA LYS A 57 -7.13 -8.46 -1.72
C LYS A 57 -6.27 -8.55 -2.97
N ALA A 58 -5.33 -7.63 -3.12
CA ALA A 58 -4.44 -7.57 -4.26
C ALA A 58 -3.00 -7.29 -3.82
N GLU A 59 -2.05 -7.86 -4.55
CA GLU A 59 -0.66 -7.43 -4.51
C GLU A 59 -0.54 -6.14 -5.33
N VAL A 60 0.06 -5.12 -4.72
CA VAL A 60 0.26 -3.82 -5.36
C VAL A 60 1.74 -3.48 -5.34
N GLU A 61 2.28 -3.14 -6.50
CA GLU A 61 3.67 -2.72 -6.67
C GLU A 61 3.71 -1.22 -6.99
N LEU A 62 4.51 -0.47 -6.23
CA LEU A 62 4.79 0.95 -6.43
C LEU A 62 6.26 1.13 -6.83
N GLN A 63 6.53 2.08 -7.72
CA GLN A 63 7.89 2.53 -8.02
C GLN A 63 8.10 3.93 -7.48
N LEU A 64 9.02 4.07 -6.52
CA LEU A 64 9.38 5.34 -5.90
C LEU A 64 10.81 5.72 -6.26
N GLU A 65 10.99 6.96 -6.71
CA GLU A 65 12.31 7.51 -7.03
C GLU A 65 13.12 7.81 -5.77
N GLU A 66 12.45 8.14 -4.68
CA GLU A 66 13.01 8.54 -3.39
C GLU A 66 12.68 7.47 -2.33
N ILE A 67 13.63 7.25 -1.43
CA ILE A 67 13.70 6.06 -0.57
C ILE A 67 13.32 6.37 0.88
N ILE A 68 13.72 7.54 1.35
CA ILE A 68 13.96 7.81 2.77
C ILE A 68 13.05 8.94 3.23
N ASP A 69 12.54 8.79 4.45
CA ASP A 69 11.81 9.83 5.16
C ASP A 69 10.47 10.24 4.51
N ILE A 70 9.99 9.48 3.52
CA ILE A 70 8.70 9.69 2.86
C ILE A 70 7.64 8.80 3.53
N PRO A 71 6.59 9.38 4.13
CA PRO A 71 5.47 8.59 4.62
C PRO A 71 4.64 8.03 3.46
N VAL A 72 4.24 6.77 3.58
CA VAL A 72 3.38 6.05 2.64
C VAL A 72 2.07 5.70 3.34
N GLY A 73 0.98 6.37 2.94
CA GLY A 73 -0.37 6.05 3.40
C GLY A 73 -0.94 4.86 2.62
N ILE A 74 -1.42 3.86 3.34
CA ILE A 74 -1.95 2.60 2.82
C ILE A 74 -3.41 2.48 3.27
N PHE A 75 -4.33 2.33 2.32
CA PHE A 75 -5.77 2.28 2.59
C PHE A 75 -6.44 1.09 1.92
N GLY A 76 -7.34 0.44 2.65
CA GLY A 76 -8.09 -0.71 2.16
C GLY A 76 -7.30 -2.02 2.22
N GLN A 77 -7.89 -3.08 1.69
CA GLN A 77 -7.39 -4.45 1.89
C GLN A 77 -6.43 -4.87 0.79
N LEU A 78 -5.16 -5.04 1.15
CA LEU A 78 -4.12 -5.61 0.29
C LEU A 78 -3.82 -7.06 0.65
N ASP A 79 -3.24 -7.77 -0.31
CA ASP A 79 -2.52 -9.01 -0.04
C ASP A 79 -1.11 -8.69 0.47
N ARG A 80 -0.40 -7.84 -0.29
CA ARG A 80 0.87 -7.20 0.11
C ARG A 80 1.11 -5.94 -0.72
N LEU A 81 1.87 -5.02 -0.15
CA LEU A 81 2.39 -3.84 -0.85
C LEU A 81 3.89 -4.02 -1.06
N ILE A 82 4.33 -3.87 -2.29
CA ILE A 82 5.74 -3.92 -2.68
C ILE A 82 6.14 -2.53 -3.13
N ILE A 83 7.13 -1.94 -2.48
CA ILE A 83 7.65 -0.61 -2.80
C ILE A 83 9.05 -0.79 -3.36
N HIS A 84 9.19 -0.59 -4.66
CA HIS A 84 10.46 -0.60 -5.34
C HIS A 84 11.11 0.78 -5.27
N PHE A 85 12.33 0.79 -4.73
CA PHE A 85 13.19 1.95 -4.67
C PHE A 85 14.15 1.97 -5.85
N LYS A 86 14.50 3.18 -6.30
CA LYS A 86 15.48 3.36 -7.38
C LYS A 86 16.92 3.10 -6.94
N GLN A 87 17.22 3.22 -5.65
CA GLN A 87 18.55 2.99 -5.09
C GLN A 87 18.49 1.92 -3.99
N LEU A 88 19.63 1.29 -3.73
CA LEU A 88 19.78 0.30 -2.68
C LEU A 88 19.76 0.97 -1.30
N ILE A 89 19.05 0.35 -0.36
CA ILE A 89 19.13 0.69 1.05
C ILE A 89 20.33 -0.07 1.61
N THR A 90 21.44 0.65 1.83
CA THR A 90 22.70 0.06 2.35
C THR A 90 22.95 0.40 3.82
N SER A 91 22.31 1.45 4.33
CA SER A 91 22.38 1.83 5.74
C SER A 91 21.41 1.01 6.59
N PRO A 92 21.69 0.83 7.89
CA PRO A 92 20.69 0.37 8.84
C PRO A 92 19.44 1.25 8.78
N PHE A 93 18.28 0.63 8.99
CA PHE A 93 17.00 1.32 8.91
C PHE A 93 16.00 0.74 9.90
N GLU A 94 14.99 1.54 10.20
CA GLU A 94 13.76 1.11 10.84
C GLU A 94 12.57 1.44 9.96
N VAL A 95 11.52 0.63 10.08
CA VAL A 95 10.21 0.89 9.49
C VAL A 95 9.21 1.07 10.61
N TRP A 96 8.57 2.24 10.64
CA TRP A 96 7.55 2.58 11.61
C TRP A 96 6.19 2.65 10.94
N ALA A 97 5.15 2.20 11.63
CA ALA A 97 3.78 2.24 11.15
C ALA A 97 2.85 2.83 12.21
N GLN A 98 1.88 3.61 11.76
CA GLN A 98 0.86 4.20 12.60
C GLN A 98 -0.51 4.02 11.96
N ASP A 99 -1.44 3.44 12.71
CA ASP A 99 -2.87 3.49 12.39
C ASP A 99 -3.35 4.95 12.51
N LEU A 100 -4.01 5.45 11.46
CA LEU A 100 -4.52 6.82 11.42
C LEU A 100 -5.55 7.13 12.52
N ALA A 101 -6.19 6.11 13.08
CA ALA A 101 -7.13 6.26 14.20
C ALA A 101 -6.45 6.27 15.58
N LYS A 102 -5.12 6.11 15.64
CA LYS A 102 -4.32 6.03 16.87
C LYS A 102 -3.25 7.13 16.89
N GLU A 103 -2.78 7.44 18.10
CA GLU A 103 -1.75 8.47 18.32
C GLU A 103 -0.33 7.89 18.40
N GLU A 104 -0.20 6.56 18.45
CA GLU A 104 1.07 5.86 18.64
C GLU A 104 1.52 5.17 17.34
N ALA A 105 2.79 5.40 16.99
CA ALA A 105 3.49 4.64 15.95
C ALA A 105 4.25 3.48 16.58
N ILE A 106 4.27 2.34 15.89
CA ILE A 106 5.00 1.14 16.33
C ILE A 106 6.07 0.76 15.31
N ASN A 107 7.16 0.19 15.79
CA ASN A 107 8.23 -0.32 14.93
C ASN A 107 7.80 -1.68 14.36
N ILE A 108 7.81 -1.79 13.03
CA ILE A 108 7.42 -2.99 12.27
C ILE A 108 8.58 -3.59 11.47
N THR A 109 9.82 -3.18 11.74
CA THR A 109 11.02 -3.57 10.97
C THR A 109 11.16 -5.09 10.84
N ASP A 110 10.92 -5.83 11.92
CA ASP A 110 11.05 -7.30 11.94
C ASP A 110 9.85 -8.03 11.31
N GLN A 111 8.78 -7.31 10.93
CA GLN A 111 7.53 -7.85 10.39
C GLN A 111 7.39 -7.62 8.88
N ILE A 112 8.35 -6.92 8.28
CA ILE A 112 8.43 -6.65 6.85
C ILE A 112 9.63 -7.37 6.24
N SER A 113 9.71 -7.39 4.91
CA SER A 113 10.88 -7.94 4.21
C SER A 113 11.49 -6.88 3.32
N LEU A 114 12.82 -6.81 3.31
CA LEU A 114 13.58 -6.02 2.35
C LEU A 114 14.31 -6.96 1.41
N GLU A 115 13.90 -6.97 0.15
CA GLU A 115 14.50 -7.78 -0.90
C GLU A 115 15.19 -6.88 -1.93
N SER A 116 16.52 -6.83 -1.88
CA SER A 116 17.35 -5.95 -2.72
C SER A 116 16.97 -4.46 -2.59
N GLN A 117 16.06 -3.99 -3.44
CA GLN A 117 15.57 -2.60 -3.50
C GLN A 117 14.07 -2.52 -3.26
N SER A 118 13.46 -3.57 -2.69
CA SER A 118 12.01 -3.69 -2.56
C SER A 118 11.62 -3.90 -1.11
N LEU A 119 10.86 -2.97 -0.54
CA LEU A 119 10.22 -3.15 0.76
C LEU A 119 8.88 -3.86 0.55
N ILE A 120 8.68 -4.98 1.23
CA ILE A 120 7.47 -5.81 1.14
C ILE A 120 6.73 -5.71 2.48
N ILE A 121 5.52 -5.16 2.43
CA ILE A 121 4.63 -4.99 3.57
C ILE A 121 3.46 -5.98 3.41
N PRO A 122 3.34 -7.00 4.28
CA PRO A 122 2.22 -7.93 4.24
C PRO A 122 0.89 -7.23 4.52
N GLY A 123 -0.17 -7.57 3.80
CA GLY A 123 -1.50 -7.00 4.02
C GLY A 123 -2.12 -7.42 5.35
N GLY A 124 -1.82 -8.63 5.83
CA GLY A 124 -2.22 -9.08 7.17
C GLY A 124 -1.68 -8.19 8.30
N LEU A 125 -0.46 -7.65 8.14
CA LEU A 125 0.12 -6.69 9.08
C LEU A 125 -0.66 -5.38 9.10
N VAL A 126 -1.07 -4.87 7.93
CA VAL A 126 -1.89 -3.66 7.82
C VAL A 126 -3.27 -3.86 8.49
N ASP A 127 -3.88 -5.03 8.29
CA ASP A 127 -5.13 -5.41 8.95
C ASP A 127 -4.95 -5.46 10.48
N GLU A 128 -3.88 -6.07 10.97
CA GLU A 128 -3.56 -6.20 12.41
C GLU A 128 -3.34 -4.86 13.10
N LEU A 129 -2.56 -3.96 12.49
CA LEU A 129 -2.29 -2.61 12.99
C LEU A 129 -3.60 -1.83 13.26
N CYS A 130 -4.60 -2.04 12.41
CA CYS A 130 -5.93 -1.43 12.50
C CYS A 130 -6.97 -2.31 13.23
N GLY A 131 -6.54 -3.31 14.01
CA GLY A 131 -7.43 -4.15 14.82
C GLY A 131 -8.41 -5.02 14.02
N GLY A 132 -8.04 -5.41 12.80
CA GLY A 132 -8.87 -6.23 11.90
C GLY A 132 -9.97 -5.45 11.17
N SER A 133 -9.86 -4.12 11.08
CA SER A 133 -10.79 -3.28 10.33
C SER A 133 -10.93 -3.73 8.87
N HIS A 134 -12.15 -3.70 8.33
CA HIS A 134 -12.40 -3.97 6.91
C HIS A 134 -11.90 -2.86 5.97
N LEU A 135 -11.55 -1.70 6.52
CA LEU A 135 -11.00 -0.55 5.81
C LEU A 135 -9.82 0.02 6.62
N PRO A 136 -8.67 -0.68 6.63
CA PRO A 136 -7.52 -0.20 7.36
C PRO A 136 -6.98 1.08 6.71
N GLY A 137 -6.37 1.93 7.54
CA GLY A 137 -5.73 3.18 7.14
C GLY A 137 -4.46 3.36 7.96
N VAL A 138 -3.31 3.03 7.37
CA VAL A 138 -2.01 3.03 8.04
C VAL A 138 -1.06 3.95 7.30
N VAL A 139 -0.23 4.70 8.03
CA VAL A 139 0.93 5.38 7.48
C VAL A 139 2.18 4.60 7.86
N VAL A 140 3.01 4.29 6.87
CA VAL A 140 4.30 3.62 7.07
C VAL A 140 5.43 4.57 6.67
N LYS A 141 6.54 4.55 7.40
CA LYS A 141 7.71 5.38 7.12
C LYS A 141 8.98 4.58 7.37
N LEU A 142 9.89 4.62 6.39
CA LEU A 142 11.25 4.08 6.51
C LEU A 142 12.21 5.20 6.94
N ILE A 143 13.01 4.93 7.97
CA ILE A 143 13.95 5.88 8.59
C ILE A 143 15.33 5.22 8.61
N LEU A 144 16.37 5.94 8.17
CA LEU A 144 17.75 5.47 8.28
C LEU A 144 18.33 5.80 9.67
N ILE A 145 19.22 4.95 10.16
CA ILE A 145 19.91 5.08 11.45
C ILE A 145 21.40 5.37 11.23
#